data_AF-A0A968C1W2-F1
#
_entry.id   AF-A0A968C1W2-F1
#
_cell.length_a   1.000
_cell.length_b   1.000
_cell.length_c   1.000
_cell.angle_alpha   90.00
_cell.angle_beta   90.00
_cell.angle_gamma   90.00
#
_symmetry.space_group_name_H-M   'P 1'
#
loop_
_entity.id
_entity.type
_entity.pdbx_description
1 polymer ?
#
loop_
_entity_poly.entity_id
_entity_poly.type
_entity_poly.pdbx_seq_one_letter_code
_entity_poly.pdbx_strand_id
1 'polypeptide(L)'
;ATPRVLLALVYIGIFPTVIGFLSWNAGVRRLGASGAMVFYNTLPLYGALLGIVFLQESLGLYHLVGGLLIAGGGIWAARDR
;
A
#
# COMPACT_ATOMS: atom_id res chain seq x y z
N ALA A 1 -26.82 10.51 12.74
CA ALA A 1 -25.36 10.46 12.46
C ALA A 1 -24.85 11.89 12.29
N THR A 2 -23.70 12.23 12.86
CA THR A 2 -23.08 13.56 12.73
C THR A 2 -22.66 13.78 11.26
N PRO A 3 -22.85 14.96 10.64
CA PRO A 3 -22.49 15.21 9.23
C PRO A 3 -21.06 14.80 8.85
N ARG A 4 -20.12 14.96 9.79
CA ARG A 4 -18.72 14.54 9.65
C ARG A 4 -18.54 13.03 9.44
N VAL A 5 -19.38 12.20 10.08
CA VAL A 5 -19.32 10.74 9.93
C VAL A 5 -19.82 10.33 8.55
N LEU A 6 -20.86 10.99 8.04
CA LEU A 6 -21.37 10.76 6.68
C LEU A 6 -20.29 11.08 5.64
N LEU A 7 -19.58 12.21 5.80
CA LEU A 7 -18.46 12.56 4.92
C LEU A 7 -17.32 11.54 4.97
N ALA A 8 -16.95 11.07 6.17
CA ALA A 8 -15.94 10.03 6.32
C ALA A 8 -16.36 8.72 5.63
N LEU A 9 -17.63 8.30 5.77
CA LEU A 9 -18.18 7.12 5.11
C LEU A 9 -18.13 7.22 3.58
N VAL A 10 -18.51 8.38 3.04
CA VAL A 10 -18.42 8.64 1.60
C VAL A 10 -16.97 8.60 1.12
N TYR A 11 -16.05 9.21 1.87
CA TYR A 11 -14.62 9.20 1.55
C TYR A 11 -14.06 7.78 1.52
N ILE A 12 -14.25 6.98 2.57
CA ILE A 12 -13.74 5.60 2.62
C ILE A 12 -14.44 4.69 1.60
N GLY A 13 -15.73 4.90 1.34
CA GLY A 13 -16.47 4.10 0.37
C GLY A 13 -16.02 4.34 -1.07
N ILE A 14 -15.68 5.56 -1.44
CA ILE A 14 -15.29 5.88 -2.82
C ILE A 14 -13.80 5.59 -3.05
N PHE A 15 -12.92 6.11 -2.19
CA PHE A 15 -11.49 6.13 -2.47
C PHE A 15 -10.79 4.79 -2.20
N PRO A 16 -10.59 4.35 -0.95
CA PRO A 16 -9.90 3.09 -0.70
C PRO A 16 -10.72 1.88 -1.12
N THR A 17 -12.06 1.95 -1.09
CA THR A 17 -12.91 0.83 -1.52
C THR A 17 -13.11 0.82 -3.04
N VAL A 18 -13.99 1.65 -3.62
CA VAL A 18 -14.34 1.51 -5.06
C VAL A 18 -13.12 1.73 -5.97
N ILE A 19 -12.43 2.86 -5.84
CA ILE A 19 -11.26 3.17 -6.70
C ILE A 19 -10.11 2.20 -6.41
N GLY A 20 -9.84 1.92 -5.14
CA GLY A 20 -8.79 0.98 -4.72
C GLY A 20 -8.99 -0.43 -5.28
N PHE A 21 -10.18 -1.01 -5.11
CA PHE A 21 -10.48 -2.35 -5.62
C PHE A 21 -10.48 -2.42 -7.15
N LEU A 22 -11.01 -1.40 -7.85
CA LEU A 22 -10.96 -1.36 -9.32
C LEU A 22 -9.51 -1.30 -9.82
N SER A 23 -8.68 -0.48 -9.18
CA SER A 23 -7.26 -0.34 -9.52
C SER A 23 -6.49 -1.63 -9.23
N TRP A 24 -6.75 -2.26 -8.08
CA TRP A 24 -6.16 -3.55 -7.72
C TRP A 24 -6.53 -4.64 -8.73
N ASN A 25 -7.82 -4.80 -9.03
CA ASN A 25 -8.28 -5.80 -10.00
C ASN A 25 -7.73 -5.55 -11.41
N ALA A 26 -7.60 -4.29 -11.82
CA ALA A 26 -6.95 -3.94 -13.08
C ALA A 26 -5.45 -4.29 -13.06
N GLY A 27 -4.75 -4.04 -11.95
CA GLY A 27 -3.35 -4.41 -11.76
C GLY A 27 -3.13 -5.92 -11.81
N VAL A 28 -3.93 -6.68 -11.07
CA VAL A 28 -3.91 -8.16 -11.08
C VAL A 28 -4.19 -8.70 -12.48
N ARG A 29 -5.15 -8.12 -13.21
CA ARG A 29 -5.45 -8.55 -14.58
C ARG A 29 -4.30 -8.29 -15.57
N ARG A 30 -3.51 -7.22 -15.37
CA ARG A 30 -2.38 -6.86 -16.23
C ARG A 30 -1.09 -7.61 -15.88
N LEU A 31 -0.83 -7.84 -14.60
CA LEU A 31 0.44 -8.37 -14.08
C LEU A 31 0.34 -9.84 -13.65
N GLY A 32 -0.86 -10.41 -13.62
CA GLY A 32 -1.15 -11.69 -12.98
C GLY A 32 -1.09 -11.61 -11.45
N ALA A 33 -1.59 -12.64 -10.78
CA ALA A 33 -1.60 -12.72 -9.31
C ALA A 33 -0.17 -12.61 -8.73
N SER A 34 0.78 -13.32 -9.34
CA SER A 34 2.17 -13.32 -8.90
C SER A 34 2.80 -11.92 -9.04
N GLY A 35 2.57 -11.23 -10.16
CA GLY A 35 3.02 -9.86 -10.43
C GLY A 35 2.49 -8.85 -9.43
N ALA A 36 1.16 -8.85 -9.22
CA ALA A 36 0.50 -7.94 -8.31
C ALA A 36 0.95 -8.12 -6.85
N MET A 37 1.23 -9.34 -6.41
CA MET A 37 1.70 -9.59 -5.04
C MET A 37 3.07 -8.98 -4.73
N VAL A 38 3.95 -8.81 -5.73
CA VAL A 38 5.22 -8.10 -5.54
C VAL A 38 4.97 -6.64 -5.14
N PHE A 39 4.00 -5.98 -5.77
CA PHE A 39 3.58 -4.64 -5.38
C PHE A 39 2.82 -4.65 -4.05
N TYR A 40 2.00 -5.66 -3.78
CA TYR A 40 1.26 -5.76 -2.52
C TYR A 40 2.19 -5.83 -1.31
N ASN A 41 3.32 -6.51 -1.44
CA ASN A 41 4.35 -6.58 -0.39
C ASN A 41 4.99 -5.22 -0.07
N THR A 42 4.79 -4.20 -0.91
CA THR A 42 5.22 -2.83 -0.64
C THR A 42 4.24 -2.01 0.20
N LEU A 43 3.06 -2.54 0.53
CA LEU A 43 2.09 -1.91 1.45
C LEU A 43 2.68 -1.39 2.77
N PRO A 44 3.58 -2.14 3.46
CA PRO A 44 4.20 -1.65 4.69
C PRO A 44 5.06 -0.39 4.49
N LEU A 45 5.68 -0.20 3.31
CA LEU A 45 6.43 1.02 3.00
C LEU A 45 5.50 2.24 2.97
N TYR A 46 4.33 2.10 2.34
CA TYR A 46 3.34 3.17 2.32
C TYR A 46 2.79 3.44 3.72
N GLY A 47 2.54 2.40 4.53
CA GLY A 47 2.13 2.55 5.92
C GLY A 47 3.14 3.36 6.74
N ALA A 48 4.41 2.99 6.69
CA ALA A 48 5.48 3.69 7.38
C ALA A 48 5.65 5.14 6.87
N LEU A 49 5.61 5.35 5.54
CA LEU A 49 5.70 6.67 4.95
C LEU A 49 4.57 7.59 5.40
N LEU A 50 3.33 7.09 5.38
CA LEU A 50 2.16 7.84 5.81
C LEU A 50 2.20 8.11 7.33
N GLY A 51 2.66 7.16 8.14
CA GLY A 51 2.89 7.35 9.58
C GLY A 51 3.90 8.47 9.88
N ILE A 52 5.02 8.48 9.18
CA ILE A 52 6.03 9.53 9.31
C ILE A 52 5.46 10.90 8.87
N VAL A 53 4.79 10.96 7.71
CA VAL A 53 4.31 12.23 7.15
C VAL A 53 3.12 12.80 7.91
N PHE A 54 2.11 11.98 8.22
CA PHE A 54 0.86 12.45 8.80
C PHE A 54 0.80 12.34 10.32
N LEU A 55 1.43 11.32 10.90
CA LEU A 55 1.43 11.08 12.35
C LEU A 55 2.74 11.56 13.03
N GLN A 56 3.71 12.06 12.25
CA GLN A 56 5.01 12.52 12.74
C GLN A 56 5.77 11.42 13.50
N GLU A 57 5.58 10.16 13.09
CA GLU A 57 6.31 9.03 13.66
C GLU A 57 7.81 9.12 13.35
N SER A 58 8.65 8.76 14.32
CA SER A 58 10.11 8.77 14.13
C SER A 58 10.56 7.65 13.19
N LEU A 59 11.44 7.98 12.24
CA LEU A 59 12.09 6.99 11.39
C LEU A 59 13.11 6.16 12.20
N GLY A 60 12.64 5.04 12.76
CA GLY A 60 13.52 4.06 13.41
C GLY A 60 14.28 3.16 12.44
N LEU A 61 15.34 2.52 12.94
CA LEU A 61 16.14 1.53 12.19
C LEU A 61 15.30 0.38 11.62
N TYR A 62 14.24 -0.03 12.32
CA TYR A 62 13.32 -1.07 11.86
C TYR A 62 12.59 -0.69 10.56
N HIS A 63 12.26 0.59 10.35
CA HIS A 63 11.68 1.05 9.08
C HIS A 63 12.68 0.94 7.93
N LEU A 64 13.96 1.24 8.18
CA LEU A 64 15.02 1.13 7.18
C LEU A 64 15.30 -0.34 6.81
N VAL A 65 15.47 -1.20 7.81
CA VAL A 65 15.71 -2.64 7.59
C VAL A 65 14.53 -3.28 6.88
N GLY A 66 13.30 -3.03 7.35
CA GLY A 66 12.09 -3.52 6.71
C GLY A 66 11.95 -3.02 5.28
N GLY A 67 12.21 -1.73 5.03
CA GLY A 67 12.16 -1.15 3.70
C GLY A 67 13.18 -1.75 2.74
N LEU A 68 14.41 -2.00 3.20
CA LEU A 68 15.45 -2.68 2.42
C LEU A 68 15.07 -4.13 2.09
N LEU A 69 14.49 -4.86 3.04
CA LEU A 69 14.03 -6.23 2.81
C LEU A 69 12.91 -6.29 1.77
N ILE A 70 11.94 -5.39 1.85
CA ILE A 70 10.83 -5.31 0.89
C ILE A 70 11.34 -4.94 -0.50
N ALA A 71 12.19 -3.91 -0.61
CA ALA A 71 12.74 -3.48 -1.89
C ALA A 71 13.65 -4.56 -2.50
N GLY A 72 14.55 -5.14 -1.72
CA GLY A 72 15.45 -6.20 -2.16
C GLY A 72 14.70 -7.46 -2.58
N GLY A 73 13.75 -7.92 -1.77
CA GLY A 73 12.91 -9.08 -2.08
C GLY A 73 12.04 -8.86 -3.32
N GLY A 74 11.48 -7.65 -3.49
CA GLY A 74 10.70 -7.29 -4.67
C GLY A 74 11.55 -7.28 -5.95
N ILE A 75 12.76 -6.72 -5.91
CA ILE A 75 13.69 -6.73 -7.04
C ILE A 75 14.11 -8.16 -7.39
N TRP A 76 14.43 -8.98 -6.38
CA TRP A 76 14.79 -10.38 -6.61
C TRP A 76 13.64 -11.18 -7.24
N ALA A 77 12.43 -11.06 -6.70
CA ALA A 77 11.24 -11.71 -7.23
C ALA A 77 10.84 -11.22 -8.65
N ALA A 78 11.24 -10.00 -9.02
CA ALA A 78 11.03 -9.46 -10.36
C ALA A 78 12.11 -9.92 -11.37
N ARG A 79 13.26 -10.44 -10.90
CA ARG A 79 14.31 -11.00 -11.76
C ARG A 79 14.06 -12.46 -12.14
N ASP A 80 13.39 -13.22 -11.27
CA ASP A 80 13.07 -14.65 -11.49
C ASP A 80 11.76 -14.87 -12.29
N ARG A 81 11.29 -13.84 -13.01
CA ARG A 81 10.14 -13.91 -13.93
C ARG A 81 10.51 -13.34 -15.28
#